data_AF-A0A7W1GDD5-F1
#
_entry.id   AF-A0A7W1GDD5-F1
#
_cell.length_a   1.000
_cell.length_b   1.000
_cell.length_c   1.000
_cell.angle_alpha   90.00
_cell.angle_beta   90.00
_cell.angle_gamma   90.00
#
_symmetry.space_group_name_H-M   'P 1'
#
loop_
_entity.id
_entity.type
_entity.pdbx_description
1 polymer ?
#
loop_
_entity_poly.entity_id
_entity_poly.type
_entity_poly.pdbx_seq_one_letter_code
_entity_poly.pdbx_strand_id
1 'polypeptide(L)'
;MSNMSRYGQARVRLPRFAALGLSLDDERTREHWFNTGLFPRAQYDYSLANPQPYRDRIRKIVPAQNLPPGKTYDTVVPTDFQPAGFHTRVFPARFNWLRGDIMSQIDLNIAREFPITENTRLEFRTDFINLLNSVQWNNPNTDPTETEFGQVTSQYNTPRWIQFQMRLTF
;
A
#
# COMPACT_ATOMS: atom_id res chain seq x y z
N MET A 1 -11.60 18.22 -41.44
CA MET A 1 -11.40 16.94 -40.72
C MET A 1 -9.89 16.72 -40.68
N SER A 2 -9.15 16.64 -39.58
CA SER A 2 -9.42 16.52 -38.14
C SER A 2 -8.12 16.87 -37.42
N ASN A 3 -8.21 17.67 -36.35
CA ASN A 3 -7.11 18.06 -35.47
C ASN A 3 -6.48 16.86 -34.76
N MET A 4 -5.16 16.90 -34.53
CA MET A 4 -4.54 16.08 -33.49
C MET A 4 -3.51 16.92 -32.72
N SER A 5 -3.98 17.42 -31.58
CA SER A 5 -3.21 18.16 -30.58
C SER A 5 -2.26 17.19 -29.87
N ARG A 6 -0.95 17.47 -29.91
CA ARG A 6 0.06 16.82 -29.06
C ARG A 6 0.42 17.78 -27.94
N TYR A 7 -0.20 17.59 -26.77
CA TYR A 7 0.24 18.22 -25.52
C TYR A 7 1.50 17.52 -25.02
N GLY A 8 2.57 18.30 -24.83
CA GLY A 8 3.79 17.87 -24.17
C GLY A 8 3.59 17.67 -22.67
N GLN A 9 4.19 16.60 -22.14
CA GLN A 9 4.34 16.38 -20.70
C GLN A 9 5.84 16.52 -20.40
N ALA A 10 6.24 17.71 -19.95
CA ALA A 10 7.58 17.98 -19.45
C ALA A 10 7.74 17.31 -18.07
N ARG A 11 8.44 16.18 -18.02
CA ARG A 11 8.79 15.50 -16.77
C ARG A 11 10.10 16.09 -16.23
N VAL A 12 10.02 16.85 -15.14
CA VAL A 12 11.20 17.29 -14.37
C VAL A 12 11.78 16.07 -13.65
N ARG A 13 12.96 15.64 -14.09
CA ARG A 13 13.67 14.45 -13.58
C ARG A 13 14.64 14.89 -12.47
N LEU A 14 14.31 14.62 -11.21
CA LEU A 14 15.31 14.70 -10.12
C LEU A 14 16.13 13.40 -10.09
N PRO A 15 17.47 13.46 -10.22
CA PRO A 15 18.30 12.26 -10.25
C PRO A 15 18.75 11.95 -8.83
N ARG A 16 18.18 10.93 -8.17
CA ARG A 16 18.89 10.29 -7.04
C ARG A 16 18.55 8.85 -6.67
N PHE A 17 17.64 8.16 -7.38
CA PHE A 17 17.17 6.84 -6.92
C PHE A 17 17.29 5.69 -7.93
N ALA A 18 18.07 5.86 -9.01
CA ALA A 18 18.27 4.81 -10.02
C ALA A 18 19.11 3.60 -9.56
N ALA A 19 19.73 3.64 -8.37
CA ALA A 19 20.67 2.63 -7.92
C ALA A 19 20.04 1.34 -7.34
N LEU A 20 18.71 1.27 -7.21
CA LEU A 20 18.00 0.13 -6.59
C LEU A 20 16.99 -0.57 -7.50
N GLY A 21 16.88 -0.18 -8.77
CA GLY A 21 15.94 -0.80 -9.71
C GLY A 21 14.47 -0.67 -9.32
N LEU A 22 14.12 0.29 -8.45
CA LEU A 22 12.74 0.56 -8.06
C LEU A 22 12.08 1.43 -9.14
N SER A 23 11.09 0.85 -9.82
CA SER A 23 10.26 1.53 -10.79
C SER A 23 9.41 2.62 -10.11
N LEU A 24 9.35 3.81 -10.70
CA LEU A 24 8.54 4.95 -10.24
C LEU A 24 7.17 4.99 -10.93
N ASP A 25 6.71 3.86 -11.46
CA ASP A 25 5.48 3.82 -12.24
C ASP A 25 4.27 3.47 -11.36
N ASP A 26 3.36 4.45 -11.26
CA ASP A 26 1.98 4.34 -10.78
C ASP A 26 1.81 3.96 -9.29
N GLU A 27 1.30 4.90 -8.48
CA GLU A 27 1.16 4.84 -7.01
C GLU A 27 0.35 3.62 -6.51
N ARG A 28 -0.35 2.93 -7.42
CA ARG A 28 -1.18 1.74 -7.19
C ARG A 28 -0.50 0.42 -7.55
N THR A 29 0.71 0.42 -8.13
CA THR A 29 1.35 -0.83 -8.56
C THR A 29 2.16 -1.46 -7.43
N ARG A 30 2.19 -2.80 -7.43
CA ARG A 30 2.81 -3.64 -6.39
C ARG A 30 4.30 -3.37 -6.19
N GLU A 31 4.98 -2.79 -7.19
CA GLU A 31 6.41 -2.46 -7.16
C GLU A 31 6.74 -1.21 -6.33
N HIS A 32 5.77 -0.30 -6.14
CA HIS A 32 5.95 0.91 -5.32
C HIS A 32 6.05 0.58 -3.83
N TRP A 33 5.36 -0.48 -3.38
CA TRP A 33 5.23 -0.84 -1.97
C TRP A 33 6.00 -2.11 -1.58
N PHE A 34 6.30 -3.00 -2.55
CA PHE A 34 7.02 -4.25 -2.31
C PHE A 34 8.05 -4.55 -3.39
N ASN A 35 9.22 -5.00 -2.96
CA ASN A 35 10.10 -5.77 -3.84
C ASN A 35 9.64 -7.22 -3.86
N THR A 36 8.63 -7.51 -4.70
CA THR A 36 8.06 -8.86 -4.89
C THR A 36 9.10 -9.87 -5.37
N GLY A 37 10.20 -9.39 -5.97
CA GLY A 37 11.36 -10.19 -6.37
C GLY A 37 12.09 -10.88 -5.23
N LEU A 38 11.84 -10.49 -3.96
CA LEU A 38 12.46 -11.09 -2.78
C LEU A 38 11.66 -12.27 -2.21
N PHE A 39 10.46 -12.55 -2.72
CA PHE A 39 9.55 -13.53 -2.13
C PHE A 39 9.52 -14.83 -2.95
N PRO A 40 9.96 -15.98 -2.37
CA PRO A 40 9.92 -17.26 -3.06
C PRO A 40 8.52 -17.70 -3.50
N ARG A 41 7.47 -17.32 -2.77
CA ARG A 41 6.09 -17.70 -3.08
C ARG A 41 5.43 -16.87 -4.19
N ALA A 42 6.01 -15.74 -4.60
CA ALA A 42 5.34 -14.83 -5.51
C ALA A 42 5.09 -15.48 -6.89
N GLN A 43 3.83 -15.56 -7.30
CA GLN A 43 3.41 -16.27 -8.52
C GLN A 43 3.53 -15.43 -9.81
N TYR A 44 3.96 -14.18 -9.74
CA TYR A 44 3.83 -13.21 -10.85
C TYR A 44 4.62 -13.60 -12.13
N ASP A 45 5.67 -14.40 -12.00
CA ASP A 45 6.52 -14.89 -13.10
C ASP A 45 6.47 -16.43 -13.24
N TYR A 46 5.53 -17.07 -12.54
CA TYR A 46 5.34 -18.51 -12.60
C TYR A 46 4.20 -18.87 -13.55
N SER A 47 4.54 -19.58 -14.62
CA SER A 47 3.57 -20.21 -15.51
C SER A 47 4.00 -21.66 -15.78
N LEU A 48 3.03 -22.58 -15.81
CA LEU A 48 3.30 -23.98 -16.17
C LEU A 48 3.88 -24.11 -17.59
N ALA A 49 3.51 -23.19 -18.48
CA ALA A 49 4.03 -23.15 -19.85
C ALA A 49 5.44 -22.54 -19.95
N ASN A 50 5.85 -21.76 -18.95
CA ASN A 50 7.18 -21.14 -18.90
C ASN A 50 7.63 -20.91 -17.45
N PRO A 51 8.15 -21.94 -16.77
CA PRO A 51 8.53 -21.84 -15.35
C PRO A 51 9.91 -21.21 -15.13
N GLN A 52 10.68 -20.96 -16.18
CA GLN A 52 12.09 -20.58 -16.07
C GLN A 52 12.34 -19.24 -15.36
N PRO A 53 11.57 -18.16 -15.61
CA PRO A 53 11.77 -16.87 -14.94
C PRO A 53 11.68 -16.98 -13.41
N TYR A 54 10.68 -17.72 -12.92
CA TYR A 54 10.51 -18.03 -11.50
C TYR A 54 11.73 -18.77 -10.93
N ARG A 55 12.19 -19.83 -11.59
CA ARG A 55 13.31 -20.65 -11.11
C ARG A 55 14.62 -19.88 -11.02
N ASP A 56 14.89 -19.04 -12.02
CA ASP A 56 16.08 -18.19 -12.04
C ASP A 56 16.04 -17.13 -10.94
N ARG A 57 14.86 -16.65 -10.58
CA ARG A 57 14.67 -15.82 -9.39
C ARG A 57 14.92 -16.62 -8.11
N ILE A 58 14.29 -17.78 -7.93
CA ILE A 58 14.48 -18.63 -6.73
C ILE A 58 15.95 -18.92 -6.48
N ARG A 59 16.73 -19.21 -7.53
CA ARG A 59 18.18 -19.45 -7.45
C ARG A 59 18.96 -18.28 -6.83
N LYS A 60 18.46 -17.05 -6.95
CA LYS A 60 19.09 -15.85 -6.38
C LYS A 60 18.66 -15.55 -4.94
N ILE A 61 17.50 -16.06 -4.51
CA ILE A 61 16.89 -15.68 -3.22
C ILE A 61 16.91 -16.80 -2.18
N VAL A 62 16.82 -18.07 -2.59
CA VAL A 62 16.81 -19.22 -1.69
C VAL A 62 18.11 -20.00 -1.89
N PRO A 63 18.98 -20.10 -0.86
CA PRO A 63 20.13 -20.99 -0.90
C PRO A 63 19.70 -22.45 -1.13
N ALA A 64 20.52 -23.23 -1.82
CA ALA A 64 20.15 -24.60 -2.25
C ALA A 64 19.77 -25.51 -1.06
N GLN A 65 20.42 -25.33 0.08
CA GLN A 65 20.17 -26.06 1.33
C GLN A 65 18.82 -25.73 2.01
N ASN A 66 18.17 -24.65 1.58
CA ASN A 66 16.87 -24.19 2.08
C ASN A 66 15.73 -24.50 1.10
N LEU A 67 16.01 -25.23 0.02
CA LEU A 67 14.97 -25.73 -0.86
C LEU A 67 14.11 -26.77 -0.13
N PRO A 68 12.81 -26.85 -0.45
CA PRO A 68 11.93 -27.86 0.13
C PRO A 68 12.50 -29.28 -0.08
N PRO A 69 12.30 -30.21 0.88
CA PRO A 69 12.84 -31.56 0.78
C PRO A 69 12.49 -32.24 -0.55
N GLY A 70 13.50 -32.80 -1.22
CA GLY A 70 13.33 -33.48 -2.51
C GLY A 70 13.12 -32.54 -3.71
N LYS A 71 13.20 -31.22 -3.53
CA LYS A 71 13.11 -30.23 -4.62
C LYS A 71 14.48 -29.73 -5.04
N THR A 72 14.59 -29.45 -6.33
CA THR A 72 15.70 -28.76 -6.97
C THR A 72 15.18 -27.46 -7.59
N TYR A 73 16.09 -26.56 -7.98
CA TYR A 73 15.69 -25.34 -8.71
C TYR A 73 14.90 -25.63 -9.99
N ASP A 74 15.04 -26.84 -10.56
CA ASP A 74 14.36 -27.24 -11.78
C ASP A 74 13.03 -27.95 -11.54
N THR A 75 12.64 -28.16 -10.28
CA THR A 75 11.39 -28.84 -9.91
C THR A 75 10.55 -28.04 -8.91
N VAL A 76 11.07 -26.91 -8.44
CA VAL A 76 10.40 -26.03 -7.49
C VAL A 76 9.24 -25.28 -8.14
N VAL A 77 8.11 -25.22 -7.42
CA VAL A 77 6.92 -24.43 -7.75
C VAL A 77 6.53 -23.52 -6.58
N PRO A 78 5.73 -22.46 -6.78
CA PRO A 78 5.35 -21.52 -5.71
C PRO A 78 4.73 -22.18 -4.47
N THR A 79 3.98 -23.27 -4.67
CA THR A 79 3.34 -24.02 -3.59
C THR A 79 4.30 -24.90 -2.79
N ASP A 80 5.54 -25.11 -3.23
CA ASP A 80 6.53 -25.88 -2.45
C ASP A 80 7.09 -25.06 -1.27
N PHE A 81 6.92 -23.74 -1.29
CA PHE A 81 7.27 -22.84 -0.19
C PHE A 81 6.10 -22.60 0.78
N GLN A 82 5.07 -23.46 0.76
CA GLN A 82 3.98 -23.42 1.74
C GLN A 82 4.52 -23.84 3.12
N PRO A 83 4.09 -23.18 4.21
CA PRO A 83 4.43 -23.63 5.57
C PRO A 83 3.68 -24.93 5.89
N ALA A 84 4.30 -26.08 5.60
CA ALA A 84 3.81 -27.39 6.00
C ALA A 84 4.75 -27.97 7.07
N GLY A 85 4.70 -27.42 8.29
CA GLY A 85 5.45 -27.90 9.46
C GLY A 85 6.70 -27.07 9.81
N PHE A 86 7.73 -27.72 10.38
CA PHE A 86 8.97 -27.04 10.75
C PHE A 86 9.80 -26.71 9.51
N HIS A 87 10.00 -25.43 9.24
CA HIS A 87 10.87 -24.95 8.18
C HIS A 87 11.87 -23.94 8.75
N THR A 88 13.11 -23.98 8.26
CA THR A 88 14.10 -22.96 8.60
C THR A 88 13.59 -21.61 8.10
N ARG A 89 13.38 -20.67 9.03
CA ARG A 89 12.97 -19.29 8.68
C ARG A 89 14.08 -18.62 7.89
N VAL A 90 13.92 -18.58 6.57
CA VAL A 90 14.75 -17.77 5.66
C VAL A 90 14.18 -16.37 5.45
N PHE A 91 12.90 -16.18 5.77
CA PHE A 91 12.24 -14.89 5.63
C PHE A 91 12.47 -14.03 6.88
N PRO A 92 12.96 -12.78 6.74
CA PRO A 92 13.19 -11.89 7.88
C PRO A 92 11.90 -11.67 8.68
N ALA A 93 11.98 -11.73 10.01
CA ALA A 93 10.82 -11.52 10.87
C ALA A 93 10.39 -10.04 10.96
N ARG A 94 11.24 -9.12 10.49
CA ARG A 94 11.00 -7.67 10.46
C ARG A 94 11.66 -7.09 9.21
N PHE A 95 10.95 -6.21 8.52
CA PHE A 95 11.45 -5.47 7.37
C PHE A 95 11.65 -4.01 7.78
N ASN A 96 12.84 -3.45 7.60
CA ASN A 96 13.05 -2.01 7.84
C ASN A 96 12.37 -1.12 6.78
N TRP A 97 11.94 -1.75 5.68
CA TRP A 97 11.41 -1.13 4.47
C TRP A 97 9.90 -1.31 4.34
N LEU A 98 9.29 -2.20 5.13
CA LEU A 98 7.83 -2.28 5.20
C LEU A 98 7.34 -1.09 6.02
N ARG A 99 6.78 -0.10 5.34
CA ARG A 99 6.15 1.07 5.95
C ARG A 99 4.72 1.19 5.45
N GLY A 100 3.83 1.61 6.34
CA GLY A 100 2.49 2.04 5.98
C GLY A 100 2.51 3.43 5.34
N ASP A 101 1.38 3.79 4.74
CA ASP A 101 1.18 5.13 4.21
C ASP A 101 1.32 6.20 5.32
N ILE A 102 1.84 7.37 4.97
CA ILE A 102 2.03 8.46 5.92
C ILE A 102 0.66 9.11 6.15
N MET A 103 0.26 9.19 7.42
CA MET A 103 -0.98 9.86 7.79
C MET A 103 -0.88 11.37 7.55
N SER A 104 -1.63 11.85 6.55
CA SER A 104 -1.79 13.26 6.23
C SER A 104 -3.28 13.63 6.30
N GLN A 105 -3.75 13.99 7.49
CA GLN A 105 -5.13 14.40 7.73
C GLN A 105 -5.14 15.70 8.53
N ILE A 106 -5.99 16.63 8.08
CA ILE A 106 -6.25 17.89 8.79
C ILE A 106 -7.71 17.91 9.18
N ASP A 107 -7.95 18.03 10.48
CA ASP A 107 -9.28 18.17 11.07
C ASP A 107 -9.44 19.58 11.65
N LEU A 108 -10.63 20.16 11.50
CA LEU A 108 -10.92 21.53 11.92
C LEU A 108 -12.24 21.57 12.69
N ASN A 109 -12.23 22.24 13.84
CA ASN A 109 -13.44 22.56 14.59
C ASN A 109 -13.60 24.09 14.65
N ILE A 110 -14.80 24.57 14.35
CA ILE A 110 -15.18 25.97 14.51
C ILE A 110 -16.42 26.00 15.40
N ALA A 111 -16.33 26.65 16.55
CA ALA A 111 -17.45 26.85 17.46
C ALA A 111 -17.61 28.33 17.80
N ARG A 112 -18.86 28.78 17.88
CA ARG A 112 -19.21 30.13 18.29
C ARG A 112 -20.50 30.16 19.11
N GLU A 113 -20.44 30.90 20.22
CA GLU A 113 -21.61 31.25 21.02
C GLU A 113 -22.17 32.61 20.57
N PHE A 114 -23.47 32.67 20.39
CA PHE A 114 -24.23 33.87 20.10
C PHE A 114 -25.15 34.17 21.30
N PRO A 115 -24.90 35.25 22.06
CA PRO A 115 -25.83 35.69 23.08
C PRO A 115 -27.09 36.26 22.40
N ILE A 116 -28.24 35.65 22.64
CA ILE A 116 -29.53 36.13 22.11
C ILE A 116 -30.15 37.10 23.12
N THR A 117 -30.20 36.69 24.39
CA THR A 117 -30.66 37.51 25.53
C THR A 117 -29.71 37.30 26.72
N GLU A 118 -30.00 37.93 27.86
CA GLU A 118 -29.23 37.76 29.10
C GLU A 118 -29.22 36.30 29.60
N ASN A 119 -30.31 35.56 29.38
CA ASN A 119 -30.46 34.18 29.82
C ASN A 119 -30.42 33.16 28.66
N THR A 120 -30.56 33.60 27.41
CA THR A 120 -30.60 32.71 26.23
C THR A 120 -29.32 32.79 25.41
N ARG A 121 -28.71 31.62 25.16
CA ARG A 121 -27.48 31.47 24.38
C ARG A 121 -27.66 30.42 23.30
N LEU A 122 -27.18 30.74 22.10
CA LEU A 122 -27.11 29.82 20.97
C LEU A 122 -25.66 29.46 20.70
N GLU A 123 -25.32 28.18 20.83
CA GLU A 123 -24.03 27.66 20.42
C GLU A 123 -24.16 27.01 19.04
N PHE A 124 -23.32 27.46 18.12
CA PHE A 124 -23.16 26.87 16.80
C PHE A 124 -21.77 26.27 16.68
N ARG A 125 -21.70 25.01 16.25
CA ARG A 125 -20.45 24.28 16.05
C ARG A 125 -20.46 23.60 14.69
N THR A 126 -19.32 23.68 14.01
CA THR A 126 -19.04 22.94 12.77
C THR A 126 -17.75 22.15 12.93
N ASP A 127 -17.84 20.85 12.71
CA ASP A 127 -16.70 19.93 12.67
C ASP A 127 -16.42 19.53 11.23
N PHE A 128 -15.18 19.68 10.78
CA PHE A 128 -14.66 19.21 9.52
C PHE A 128 -13.64 18.11 9.79
N ILE A 129 -14.01 16.88 9.45
CA ILE A 129 -13.11 15.72 9.47
C ILE A 129 -12.57 15.56 8.05
N ASN A 130 -11.25 15.40 7.92
CA ASN A 130 -10.56 15.34 6.64
C ASN A 130 -10.84 16.58 5.75
N LEU A 131 -10.52 17.76 6.28
CA LEU A 131 -10.75 19.06 5.63
C LEU A 131 -10.14 19.10 4.23
N LEU A 132 -8.94 18.57 4.03
CA LEU A 132 -8.26 18.55 2.73
C LEU A 132 -8.77 17.46 1.77
N ASN A 133 -9.64 16.55 2.23
CA ASN A 133 -10.09 15.37 1.49
C ASN A 133 -8.92 14.54 0.94
N SER A 134 -7.87 14.40 1.74
CA SER A 134 -6.73 13.55 1.40
C SER A 134 -7.11 12.10 1.66
N VAL A 135 -6.79 11.21 0.72
CA VAL A 135 -7.00 9.77 0.91
C VAL A 135 -5.80 9.20 1.64
N GLN A 136 -6.04 8.46 2.72
CA GLN A 136 -5.03 7.68 3.42
C GLN A 136 -5.31 6.21 3.19
N TRP A 137 -4.31 5.50 2.68
CA TRP A 137 -4.44 4.09 2.36
C TRP A 137 -4.16 3.21 3.58
N ASN A 138 -4.84 2.06 3.68
CA ASN A 138 -4.50 1.07 4.70
C ASN A 138 -3.13 0.43 4.44
N ASN A 139 -2.65 -0.31 5.44
CA ASN A 139 -1.50 -1.16 5.21
C ASN A 139 -1.82 -2.22 4.14
N PRO A 140 -0.86 -2.54 3.27
CA PRO A 140 -1.02 -3.61 2.30
C PRO A 140 -1.19 -4.97 2.97
N ASN A 141 -1.86 -5.90 2.29
CA ASN A 141 -2.01 -7.27 2.77
C ASN A 141 -0.63 -7.94 2.93
N THR A 142 -0.27 -8.29 4.16
CA THR A 142 1.00 -8.94 4.49
C THR A 142 0.92 -10.46 4.53
N ASP A 143 -0.26 -11.06 4.31
CA ASP A 143 -0.43 -12.50 4.25
C ASP A 143 0.07 -13.02 2.89
N PRO A 144 1.21 -13.72 2.84
CA PRO A 144 1.75 -14.26 1.59
C PRO A 144 0.86 -15.36 1.01
N THR A 145 -0.16 -15.81 1.75
CA THR A 145 -1.08 -16.85 1.33
C THR A 145 -2.27 -16.38 0.52
N GLU A 146 -2.62 -15.11 0.63
CA GLU A 146 -3.71 -14.47 -0.08
C GLU A 146 -3.30 -14.01 -1.49
N THR A 147 -4.27 -14.01 -2.41
CA THR A 147 -4.06 -13.49 -3.78
C THR A 147 -3.81 -11.98 -3.81
N GLU A 148 -4.29 -11.27 -2.78
CA GLU A 148 -4.11 -9.84 -2.57
C GLU A 148 -2.78 -9.47 -1.91
N PHE A 149 -1.87 -10.42 -1.68
CA PHE A 149 -0.58 -10.15 -1.05
C PHE A 149 0.16 -8.97 -1.70
N GLY A 150 0.58 -8.03 -0.86
CA GLY A 150 1.30 -6.83 -1.25
C GLY A 150 0.43 -5.73 -1.90
N GLN A 151 -0.89 -5.88 -1.89
CA GLN A 151 -1.83 -4.89 -2.42
C GLN A 151 -2.53 -4.16 -1.27
N VAL A 152 -2.84 -2.88 -1.48
CA VAL A 152 -3.74 -2.13 -0.61
C VAL A 152 -5.13 -2.13 -1.22
N THR A 153 -6.09 -2.71 -0.51
CA THR A 153 -7.46 -2.88 -1.00
C THR A 153 -8.48 -1.98 -0.31
N SER A 154 -8.07 -1.23 0.72
CA SER A 154 -8.96 -0.37 1.49
C SER A 154 -8.33 0.98 1.83
N GLN A 155 -9.22 1.95 2.00
CA GLN A 155 -8.91 3.26 2.57
C GLN A 155 -8.96 3.15 4.10
N TYR A 156 -8.02 3.81 4.79
CA TYR A 156 -7.96 3.85 6.25
C TYR A 156 -8.81 4.99 6.82
N ASN A 157 -8.72 6.18 6.24
CA ASN A 157 -9.37 7.37 6.78
C ASN A 157 -10.80 7.56 6.29
N THR A 158 -11.59 8.34 7.02
CA THR A 158 -12.92 8.76 6.57
C THR A 158 -12.78 9.76 5.40
N PRO A 159 -13.60 9.65 4.34
CA PRO A 159 -13.76 10.73 3.37
C PRO A 159 -14.16 12.05 4.06
N ARG A 160 -14.01 13.19 3.38
CA ARG A 160 -14.39 14.49 3.97
C ARG A 160 -15.80 14.43 4.56
N TRP A 161 -15.89 14.70 5.86
CA TRP A 161 -17.13 14.67 6.61
C TRP A 161 -17.32 15.99 7.35
N ILE A 162 -18.49 16.59 7.20
CA ILE A 162 -18.83 17.87 7.82
C ILE A 162 -20.04 17.66 8.70
N GLN A 163 -19.93 18.00 9.98
CA GLN A 163 -21.02 17.92 10.94
C GLN A 163 -21.33 19.31 11.49
N PHE A 164 -22.63 19.60 11.57
CA PHE A 164 -23.14 20.81 12.19
C PHE A 164 -23.87 20.44 13.47
N GLN A 165 -23.66 21.23 14.51
CA GLN A 165 -24.34 21.11 15.78
C GLN A 165 -24.85 22.47 16.22
N MET A 166 -26.08 22.48 16.72
CA MET A 166 -26.71 23.65 17.33
C MET A 166 -27.22 23.28 18.71
N ARG A 167 -26.97 24.14 19.68
CA ARG A 167 -27.48 23.99 21.05
C ARG A 167 -28.06 25.32 21.52
N LEU A 168 -29.32 25.30 21.93
CA LEU A 168 -30.00 26.43 22.56
C LEU A 168 -30.06 26.18 24.07
N THR A 169 -29.60 27.15 24.85
CA THR A 169 -29.69 27.16 26.32
C THR A 169 -30.51 28.37 26.75
N PHE A 170 -31.42 28.20 27.70
CA PHE A 170 -32.36 29.21 28.17
C PHE A 170 -32.55 29.12 29.70
#